data_AF-A0A7C6I0I7-F1
#
_entry.id   AF-A0A7C6I0I7-F1
#
_cell.length_a   1.000
_cell.length_b   1.000
_cell.length_c   1.000
_cell.angle_alpha   90.00
_cell.angle_beta   90.00
_cell.angle_gamma   90.00
#
_symmetry.space_group_name_H-M   'P 1'
#
loop_
_entity.id
_entity.type
_entity.pdbx_description
1 polymer ?
#
loop_
_entity_poly.entity_id
_entity_poly.type
_entity_poly.pdbx_seq_one_letter_code
_entity_poly.pdbx_strand_id
1 'polypeptide(L)' 'MIEYSRSDVEKWLNRSLESYYPIVFVNAVHVKVHWKRSVATEAFHVVLSFKVPYTETK' A
#
# COMPACT_ATOMS: atom_id res chain seq x y z
N MET A 1 6.86 20.89 -3.60
CA MET A 1 6.71 19.70 -4.47
C MET A 1 6.44 18.44 -3.65
N ILE A 2 7.20 18.18 -2.57
CA ILE A 2 6.92 17.07 -1.61
C ILE A 2 5.57 17.20 -0.89
N GLU A 3 5.17 18.41 -0.49
CA GLU A 3 3.89 18.61 0.22
C GLU A 3 2.64 18.21 -0.57
N TYR A 4 2.62 18.45 -1.89
CA TYR A 4 1.51 18.00 -2.74
C TYR A 4 1.42 16.48 -2.76
N SER A 5 2.55 15.80 -2.94
CA SER A 5 2.64 14.34 -2.87
C SER A 5 2.24 13.77 -1.51
N ARG A 6 2.51 14.47 -0.40
CA ARG A 6 2.05 14.04 0.94
C ARG A 6 0.54 13.98 1.02
N SER A 7 -0.14 15.02 0.52
CA SER A 7 -1.60 15.08 0.56
C SER A 7 -2.27 14.01 -0.31
N ASP A 8 -1.69 13.70 -1.47
CA ASP A 8 -2.21 12.65 -2.35
C ASP A 8 -1.95 11.25 -1.79
N VAL A 9 -0.77 11.03 -1.20
CA VAL A 9 -0.46 9.77 -0.50
C VAL A 9 -1.40 9.56 0.67
N GLU A 10 -1.68 10.61 1.47
CA GLU A 10 -2.61 10.51 2.59
C GLU A 10 -4.03 10.18 2.12
N LYS A 11 -4.53 10.82 1.06
CA LYS A 11 -5.81 10.47 0.45
C LYS A 11 -5.83 9.04 -0.07
N TRP A 12 -4.75 8.59 -0.69
CA TRP A 12 -4.63 7.24 -1.23
C TRP A 12 -4.63 6.18 -0.13
N LEU A 13 -3.96 6.44 1.00
CA LEU A 13 -3.93 5.55 2.17
C LEU A 13 -5.29 5.45 2.86
N ASN A 14 -6.08 6.53 2.85
CA ASN A 14 -7.39 6.59 3.49
C ASN A 14 -8.57 6.30 2.53
N ARG A 15 -8.31 5.76 1.34
CA ARG A 15 -9.38 5.43 0.39
C ARG A 15 -10.29 4.33 0.93
N SER A 16 -11.57 4.34 0.52
CA SER A 16 -12.46 3.22 0.78
C SER A 16 -12.01 1.97 0.02
N LEU A 17 -12.17 0.81 0.65
CA LEU A 17 -11.90 -0.50 0.05
C LEU A 17 -13.23 -1.24 -0.16
N GLU A 18 -13.22 -2.18 -1.09
CA GLU A 18 -14.36 -3.09 -1.31
C GLU A 18 -14.49 -4.06 -0.14
N SER A 19 -15.68 -4.61 0.05
CA SER A 19 -15.95 -5.57 1.13
C SER A 19 -15.30 -6.94 0.91
N TYR A 20 -14.96 -7.28 -0.34
CA TYR A 20 -14.48 -8.62 -0.69
C TYR A 20 -13.29 -8.59 -1.65
N TYR A 21 -12.21 -9.26 -1.24
CA TYR A 21 -11.04 -9.57 -2.04
C TYR A 21 -10.71 -11.06 -1.88
N PRO A 22 -10.91 -11.92 -2.88
CA PRO A 22 -10.72 -13.36 -2.75
C PRO A 22 -9.28 -13.77 -2.47
N ILE A 23 -8.31 -12.97 -2.93
CA ILE A 23 -6.88 -13.24 -2.76
C ILE A 23 -6.18 -11.94 -2.36
N VAL A 24 -5.42 -12.01 -1.27
CA VAL A 24 -4.61 -10.92 -0.72
C VAL A 24 -3.18 -11.43 -0.50
N PHE A 25 -2.22 -10.72 -1.08
CA PHE A 25 -0.79 -10.96 -0.89
C PHE A 25 -0.23 -9.89 0.04
N VAL A 26 0.58 -10.32 1.00
CA VAL A 26 1.35 -9.43 1.88
C VAL A 26 2.83 -9.72 1.64
N ASN A 27 3.57 -8.68 1.28
CA ASN A 27 5.01 -8.78 1.06
C ASN A 27 5.76 -7.77 1.93
N ALA A 28 6.96 -8.12 2.36
CA ALA A 28 7.86 -7.23 3.08
C ALA A 28 9.08 -6.90 2.21
N VAL A 29 9.30 -5.61 1.97
CA VAL A 29 10.49 -5.10 1.28
C VAL A 29 11.41 -4.48 2.31
N HIS A 30 12.62 -5.03 2.43
CA HIS A 30 13.62 -4.53 3.35
C HIS A 30 14.46 -3.45 2.67
N VAL A 31 14.39 -2.22 3.18
CA VAL A 31 15.09 -1.07 2.62
C VAL A 31 16.02 -0.48 3.68
N LYS A 32 17.23 -0.11 3.26
CA LYS A 32 18.14 0.65 4.11
C LYS A 32 17.66 2.11 4.18
N VAL A 33 17.22 2.55 5.36
CA VAL A 33 16.72 3.90 5.60
C VAL A 33 17.69 4.63 6.52
N HIS A 34 18.03 5.87 6.16
CA HIS A 34 18.78 6.74 7.06
C HIS A 34 17.84 7.34 8.11
N TRP A 35 18.04 6.93 9.36
CA TRP A 35 17.29 7.45 10.50
C TRP A 35 18.23 8.18 11.46
N LYS A 36 17.98 9.49 11.63
CA LYS A 36 18.80 10.41 12.43
C LYS A 36 20.28 10.43 12.04
N ARG A 37 21.07 9.47 12.51
CA ARG A 37 22.54 9.36 12.32
C ARG A 37 23.02 7.96 11.96
N SER A 38 22.10 7.02 11.74
CA SER A 38 22.43 5.63 11.41
C SER A 38 21.59 5.14 10.25
N VAL A 39 22.17 4.26 9.44
CA VAL A 39 21.42 3.50 8.42
C VAL A 39 20.90 2.23 9.08
N ALA A 40 19.58 2.08 9.13
CA ALA A 40 18.90 0.89 9.61
C ALA A 40 18.22 0.16 8.44
N THR A 41 18.03 -1.14 8.56
CA THR A 41 17.22 -1.91 7.61
C THR A 41 15.80 -1.96 8.16
N GLU A 42 14.86 -1.33 7.46
CA GLU A 42 13.45 -1.27 7.82
C GLU A 42 12.62 -2.10 6.84
N ALA A 43 11.56 -2.74 7.34
CA ALA A 43 10.64 -3.53 6.53
C ALA A 43 9.38 -2.74 6.16
N PHE A 44 9.21 -2.45 4.87
CA PHE A 44 7.99 -1.85 4.33
C PHE A 44 7.05 -2.93 3.84
N HIS A 45 5.85 -2.96 4.39
CA HIS A 45 4.85 -3.96 4.05
C HIS A 45 3.96 -3.44 2.92
N VAL A 46 3.82 -4.24 1.87
CA VAL A 46 2.94 -3.95 0.73
C VAL A 46 1.83 -4.99 0.69
N VAL A 47 0.59 -4.51 0.59
CA VAL A 47 -0.60 -5.34 0.46
C VAL A 47 -1.13 -5.21 -0.96
N LEU A 48 -1.26 -6.34 -1.65
CA LEU A 48 -1.79 -6.43 -3.01
C LEU A 48 -2.99 -7.38 -3.03
N SER A 49 -4.12 -6.91 -3.55
CA SER A 49 -5.37 -7.70 -3.58
C SER A 49 -6.00 -7.64 -4.96
N PHE A 50 -6.67 -8.73 -5.35
CA PHE A 50 -7.38 -8.83 -6.62
C PHE A 50 -8.84 -8.48 -6.44
N LYS A 51 -9.34 -7.49 -7.17
CA LYS A 51 -10.78 -7.20 -7.24
C LYS A 51 -11.44 -8.18 -8.20
N VAL A 52 -12.55 -8.78 -7.81
CA VAL A 52 -13.38 -9.55 -8.73
C VAL A 52 -14.18 -8.57 -9.58
N PRO A 53 -14.08 -8.59 -10.93
CA PRO A 53 -14.98 -7.83 -11.77
C PRO A 53 -16.39 -8.36 -11.55
N TYR A 54 -17.37 -7.46 -11.38
CA TYR A 54 -18.78 -7.83 -11.34
C TYR A 54 -19.12 -8.49 -12.69
N THR A 55 -19.17 -9.81 -12.74
CA THR A 55 -19.78 -10.52 -13.87
C THR A 55 -21.26 -10.60 -13.57
N GLU A 56 -22.08 -9.80 -14.27
CA GLU A 56 -23.52 -10.06 -14.33
C GLU A 56 -23.70 -11.50 -14.82
N THR A 57 -24.12 -12.39 -13.92
CA THR A 57 -24.69 -13.68 -14.29
C THR A 57 -25.98 -13.39 -15.04
N LYS A 58 -25.89 -13.46 -16.36
CA LYS A 58 -27.00 -13.41 -17.30
C LYS A 58 -27.78 -14.72 -17.27
#